data_AF-A0A254NB87-F1
#
_entry.id   AF-A0A254NB87-F1
#
_cell.length_a   1.000
_cell.length_b   1.000
_cell.length_c   1.000
_cell.angle_alpha   90.00
_cell.angle_beta   90.00
_cell.angle_gamma   90.00
#
_symmetry.space_group_name_H-M   'P 1'
#
loop_
_entity.id
_entity.type
_entity.pdbx_description
1 polymer ?
#
loop_
_entity_poly.entity_id
_entity_poly.type
_entity_poly.pdbx_seq_one_letter_code
_entity_poly.pdbx_strand_id
1 'polypeptide(L)'
;MNLALQLPARDAQQWLRLRQLRVQRARQALAGAQATEREAQQAVQARQQRIEAGQAQLDALTRHWTGAGCADMPRWAAQVDAHRAALAERLERDEYALIDETDSLRQAQATVQQRRAELARAQAREDAVDATLQDRRRHLARSREHQAELDAEDARRLPPGAVACRA
;
A
#
# COMPACT_ATOMS: atom_id res chain seq x y z
N MET A 1 -24.77 -12.63 -25.92
CA MET A 1 -23.66 -13.41 -26.51
C MET A 1 -22.41 -13.20 -25.67
N ASN A 2 -21.93 -14.25 -25.00
CA ASN A 2 -20.85 -14.18 -24.02
C ASN A 2 -19.48 -14.18 -24.73
N LEU A 3 -18.91 -13.00 -25.00
CA LEU A 3 -17.56 -12.84 -25.58
C LEU A 3 -16.47 -13.56 -24.76
N ALA A 4 -16.71 -13.82 -23.47
CA ALA A 4 -15.82 -14.57 -22.60
C ALA A 4 -15.56 -16.03 -23.03
N LEU A 5 -16.44 -16.63 -23.85
CA LEU A 5 -16.29 -18.00 -24.33
C LEU A 5 -15.31 -18.13 -25.52
N GLN A 6 -14.94 -17.03 -26.19
CA GLN A 6 -14.17 -17.07 -27.45
C GLN A 6 -12.66 -16.85 -27.32
N LEU A 7 -12.13 -16.41 -26.17
CA LEU A 7 -10.68 -16.23 -26.00
C LEU A 7 -9.95 -17.58 -25.98
N PRO A 8 -8.83 -17.80 -26.70
CA PRO A 8 -8.01 -19.01 -26.54
C PRO A 8 -7.57 -19.23 -25.08
N ALA A 9 -7.43 -20.49 -24.64
CA ALA A 9 -7.05 -20.81 -23.25
C ALA A 9 -5.69 -20.21 -22.85
N ARG A 10 -4.76 -20.13 -23.82
CA ARG A 10 -3.45 -19.50 -23.66
C ARG A 10 -3.56 -18.00 -23.38
N ASP A 11 -4.41 -17.30 -24.10
CA ASP A 11 -4.59 -15.84 -23.95
C ASP A 11 -5.26 -15.51 -22.61
N ALA A 12 -6.20 -16.36 -22.19
CA ALA A 12 -6.80 -16.34 -20.86
C ALA A 12 -5.75 -16.46 -19.74
N GLN A 13 -4.82 -17.41 -19.85
CA GLN A 13 -3.73 -17.57 -18.88
C GLN A 13 -2.75 -16.38 -18.90
N GLN A 14 -2.43 -15.86 -20.07
CA GLN A 14 -1.60 -14.66 -20.19
C GLN A 14 -2.27 -13.46 -19.52
N TRP A 15 -3.58 -13.31 -19.69
CA TRP A 15 -4.32 -12.23 -19.06
C TRP A 15 -4.35 -12.35 -17.53
N LEU A 16 -4.56 -13.55 -16.98
CA LEU A 16 -4.44 -13.81 -15.54
C LEU A 16 -3.04 -13.46 -15.03
N ARG A 17 -1.99 -13.88 -15.74
CA ARG A 17 -0.60 -13.56 -15.37
C ARG A 17 -0.35 -12.04 -15.35
N LEU A 18 -0.90 -11.30 -16.31
CA LEU A 18 -0.81 -9.84 -16.30
C LEU A 18 -1.54 -9.20 -15.10
N ARG A 19 -2.65 -9.78 -14.65
CA ARG A 19 -3.36 -9.32 -13.44
C ARG A 19 -2.56 -9.60 -12.18
N GLN A 20 -2.00 -10.79 -12.04
CA GLN A 20 -1.11 -11.16 -10.94
C GLN A 20 0.09 -10.23 -10.84
N LEU A 21 0.74 -9.90 -11.97
CA LEU A 21 1.84 -8.94 -12.00
C LEU A 21 1.40 -7.53 -11.55
N ARG A 22 0.18 -7.10 -11.88
CA ARG A 22 -0.36 -5.82 -11.41
C ARG A 22 -0.61 -5.83 -9.90
N VAL A 23 -1.13 -6.94 -9.35
CA VAL A 23 -1.28 -7.10 -7.89
C VAL A 23 0.07 -7.09 -7.20
N GLN A 24 1.06 -7.79 -7.74
CA GLN A 24 2.42 -7.78 -7.19
C GLN A 24 3.02 -6.36 -7.18
N ARG A 25 2.88 -5.60 -8.27
CA ARG A 25 3.32 -4.20 -8.34
C ARG A 25 2.58 -3.32 -7.33
N ALA A 26 1.26 -3.50 -7.17
CA ALA A 26 0.48 -2.76 -6.20
C ALA A 26 0.91 -3.06 -4.74
N ARG A 27 1.26 -4.32 -4.43
CA ARG A 27 1.84 -4.71 -3.14
C ARG A 27 3.19 -4.03 -2.89
N GLN A 28 4.08 -4.03 -3.88
CA GLN A 28 5.38 -3.35 -3.79
C GLN A 28 5.20 -1.84 -3.59
N ALA A 29 4.29 -1.20 -4.33
CA ALA A 29 3.99 0.22 -4.18
C ALA A 29 3.42 0.54 -2.79
N LEU A 30 2.55 -0.32 -2.25
CA LEU A 30 2.04 -0.17 -0.88
C LEU A 30 3.16 -0.30 0.16
N ALA A 31 4.04 -1.29 0.02
CA ALA A 31 5.18 -1.47 0.91
C ALA A 31 6.12 -0.25 0.89
N GLY A 32 6.38 0.31 -0.30
CA GLY A 32 7.13 1.56 -0.45
C GLY A 32 6.45 2.74 0.25
N ALA A 33 5.15 2.93 0.03
CA ALA A 33 4.39 4.01 0.68
C ALA A 33 4.40 3.88 2.22
N GLN A 34 4.30 2.66 2.75
CA GLN A 34 4.38 2.39 4.19
C GLN A 34 5.76 2.68 4.77
N ALA A 35 6.83 2.46 4.00
CA ALA A 35 8.18 2.83 4.42
C ALA A 35 8.30 4.36 4.55
N THR A 36 7.85 5.10 3.54
CA THR A 36 7.84 6.57 3.57
C THR A 36 6.96 7.13 4.70
N GLU A 37 5.80 6.52 4.98
CA GLU A 37 4.96 6.90 6.14
C GLU A 37 5.71 6.75 7.47
N ARG A 38 6.44 5.64 7.65
CA ARG A 38 7.24 5.41 8.87
C ARG A 38 8.39 6.40 8.99
N GLU A 39 9.07 6.70 7.90
CA GLU A 39 10.14 7.71 7.86
C GLU A 39 9.61 9.09 8.25
N ALA A 40 8.47 9.51 7.68
CA ALA A 40 7.83 10.78 8.04
C ALA A 40 7.38 10.80 9.51
N GLN A 41 6.86 9.69 10.03
CA GLN A 41 6.48 9.58 11.44
C GLN A 41 7.69 9.71 12.37
N GLN A 42 8.82 9.08 12.02
CA GLN A 42 10.07 9.20 12.77
C GLN A 42 10.62 10.62 12.74
N ALA A 43 10.53 11.33 11.60
CA ALA A 43 10.94 12.72 11.50
C ALA A 43 10.16 13.62 12.47
N VAL A 44 8.82 13.51 12.46
CA VAL A 44 7.93 14.23 13.38
C VAL A 44 8.29 13.95 14.84
N GLN A 45 8.47 12.68 15.21
CA GLN A 45 8.86 12.30 16.58
C GLN A 45 10.22 12.89 16.97
N ALA A 46 11.21 12.80 16.09
CA ALA A 46 12.54 13.34 16.34
C ALA A 46 12.52 14.88 16.45
N ARG A 47 11.60 15.57 15.76
CA ARG A 47 11.42 17.01 15.88
C ARG A 47 10.74 17.40 17.17
N GLN A 48 9.69 16.70 17.57
CA GLN A 48 9.02 16.90 18.85
C GLN A 48 10.00 16.76 20.02
N GLN A 49 10.83 15.71 20.01
CA GLN A 49 11.88 15.52 21.03
C GLN A 49 12.88 16.68 21.07
N ARG A 50 13.24 17.26 19.92
CA ARG A 50 14.13 18.43 19.84
C ARG A 50 13.49 19.67 20.43
N ILE A 51 12.21 19.91 20.16
CA ILE A 51 11.44 21.02 20.73
C ILE A 51 11.35 20.87 22.25
N GLU A 52 10.96 19.70 22.74
CA GLU A 52 10.88 19.40 24.18
C GLU A 52 12.23 19.62 24.88
N ALA A 53 13.32 19.14 24.28
CA ALA A 53 14.66 19.37 24.81
C ALA A 53 15.04 20.86 24.83
N GLY A 54 14.67 21.62 23.79
CA GLY A 54 14.89 23.06 23.72
C GLY A 54 14.11 23.83 24.79
N GLN A 55 12.84 23.47 25.01
CA GLN A 55 12.00 24.02 26.07
C GLN A 55 12.61 23.73 27.45
N ALA A 56 13.02 22.49 27.70
CA ALA A 56 13.67 22.11 28.95
C ALA A 56 14.98 22.89 29.20
N GLN A 57 15.74 23.20 28.15
CA GLN A 57 16.94 24.04 28.25
C GLN A 57 16.61 25.49 28.63
N LEU A 58 15.60 26.09 27.99
CA LEU A 58 15.12 27.43 28.34
C LEU A 58 14.63 27.51 29.79
N ASP A 59 13.90 26.51 30.25
CA ASP A 59 13.43 26.41 31.63
C ASP A 59 14.57 26.26 32.63
N ALA A 60 15.54 25.38 32.33
CA ALA A 60 16.71 25.17 33.17
C ALA A 60 17.54 26.45 33.30
N LEU A 61 17.74 27.16 32.19
CA LEU A 61 18.42 28.44 32.19
C LEU A 61 17.65 29.47 33.02
N THR A 62 16.33 29.56 32.83
CA THR A 62 15.47 30.48 33.59
C THR A 62 15.59 30.21 35.10
N ARG A 63 15.48 28.94 35.53
CA ARG A 63 15.62 28.55 36.94
C ARG A 63 17.00 28.85 37.52
N HIS A 64 18.07 28.62 36.75
CA HIS A 64 19.43 28.86 37.20
C HIS A 64 19.67 30.34 37.53
N TRP A 65 19.21 31.24 36.65
CA TRP A 65 19.45 32.68 36.77
C TRP A 65 18.46 33.42 37.67
N THR A 66 17.27 32.85 37.95
CA THR A 66 16.37 33.36 38.99
C THR A 66 16.72 32.85 40.40
N GLY A 67 17.49 31.76 40.49
CA GLY A 67 17.95 31.16 41.74
C GLY A 67 19.42 31.47 42.07
N ALA A 68 20.22 30.41 42.22
CA ALA A 68 21.61 30.49 42.68
C ALA A 68 22.56 31.36 41.82
N GLY A 69 22.24 31.61 40.54
CA GLY A 69 23.04 32.45 39.65
C GLY A 69 22.74 33.96 39.73
N CYS A 70 21.79 34.39 40.56
CA CYS A 70 21.33 35.79 40.56
C CYS A 70 22.39 36.80 41.03
N ALA A 71 23.34 36.38 41.87
CA ALA A 71 24.39 37.26 42.41
C ALA A 71 25.37 37.78 41.33
N ASP A 72 25.62 36.98 40.28
CA ASP A 72 26.50 37.33 39.16
C ASP A 72 25.74 37.96 37.98
N MET A 73 24.41 38.09 38.09
CA MET A 73 23.52 38.45 36.99
C MET A 73 23.86 39.78 36.29
N PRO A 74 24.20 40.90 36.99
CA PRO A 74 24.44 42.18 36.32
C PRO A 74 25.65 42.13 35.36
N ARG A 75 26.63 41.27 35.63
CA ARG A 75 27.84 41.15 34.81
C ARG A 75 27.59 40.39 33.51
N TRP A 76 26.67 39.41 33.53
CA TRP A 76 26.46 38.47 32.44
C TRP A 76 25.10 38.59 31.75
N ALA A 77 24.23 39.51 32.20
CA ALA A 77 22.86 39.66 31.71
C ALA A 77 22.75 39.67 30.17
N ALA A 78 23.55 40.50 29.49
CA ALA A 78 23.52 40.61 28.03
C ALA A 78 23.86 39.28 27.32
N GLN A 79 24.77 38.47 27.89
CA GLN A 79 25.13 37.18 27.31
C GLN A 79 24.05 36.12 27.55
N VAL A 80 23.44 36.14 28.72
CA VAL A 80 22.31 35.27 29.06
C VAL A 80 21.11 35.58 28.16
N ASP A 81 20.79 36.86 27.96
CA ASP A 81 19.70 37.30 27.08
C ASP A 81 19.97 36.91 25.62
N ALA A 82 21.21 37.10 25.13
CA ALA A 82 21.59 36.67 23.80
C ALA A 82 21.46 35.14 23.62
N HIS A 83 21.86 34.36 24.63
CA HIS A 83 21.72 32.90 24.58
C HIS A 83 20.25 32.45 24.62
N ARG A 84 19.41 33.10 25.44
CA ARG A 84 17.96 32.86 25.47
C ARG A 84 17.31 33.18 24.12
N ALA A 85 17.67 34.30 23.52
CA ALA A 85 17.17 34.69 22.20
C ALA A 85 17.56 33.66 21.14
N ALA A 86 18.81 33.19 21.14
CA ALA A 86 19.27 32.16 20.20
C ALA A 86 18.54 30.81 20.38
N LEU A 87 18.29 30.40 21.63
CA LEU A 87 17.50 29.20 21.91
C LEU A 87 16.04 29.36 21.47
N ALA A 88 15.43 30.52 21.73
CA ALA A 88 14.06 30.83 21.32
C ALA A 88 13.90 30.83 19.79
N GLU A 89 14.83 31.46 19.06
CA GLU A 89 14.83 31.46 17.59
C GLU A 89 14.98 30.05 17.02
N ARG A 90 15.86 29.23 17.61
CA ARG A 90 15.99 27.83 17.19
C ARG A 90 14.71 27.04 17.43
N LEU A 91 14.08 27.24 18.58
CA LEU A 91 12.82 26.58 18.95
C LEU A 91 11.71 26.95 17.97
N GLU A 92 11.57 28.23 17.63
CA GLU A 92 10.63 28.73 16.62
C GLU A 92 10.87 28.06 15.26
N ARG A 93 12.13 27.94 14.82
CA ARG A 93 12.47 27.22 13.58
C ARG A 93 12.13 25.73 13.64
N ASP A 94 12.35 25.09 14.79
CA ASP A 94 11.99 23.70 14.99
C ASP A 94 10.45 23.50 14.98
N GLU A 95 9.68 24.45 15.52
CA GLU A 95 8.21 24.45 15.47
C GLU A 95 7.69 24.61 14.03
N TYR A 96 8.27 25.52 13.24
CA TYR A 96 7.93 25.62 11.81
C TYR A 96 8.27 24.34 11.05
N ALA A 97 9.44 23.75 11.28
CA ALA A 97 9.81 22.49 10.66
C ALA A 97 8.87 21.34 11.07
N LEU A 98 8.35 21.34 12.30
CA LEU A 98 7.37 20.35 12.75
C LEU A 98 6.07 20.44 11.96
N ILE A 99 5.63 21.65 11.59
CA ILE A 99 4.44 21.85 10.75
C ILE A 99 4.65 21.18 9.38
N ASP A 100 5.77 21.47 8.73
CA ASP A 100 6.12 20.91 7.42
C ASP A 100 6.24 19.38 7.45
N GLU A 101 6.88 18.84 8.49
CA GLU A 101 7.02 17.39 8.70
C GLU A 101 5.67 16.72 8.99
N THR A 102 4.77 17.39 9.74
CA THR A 102 3.41 16.91 10.00
C THR A 102 2.56 16.87 8.73
N ASP A 103 2.69 17.90 7.88
CA ASP A 103 2.03 17.92 6.58
C ASP A 103 2.57 16.83 5.66
N SER A 104 3.89 16.59 5.67
CA SER A 104 4.52 15.49 4.94
C SER A 104 4.01 14.12 5.43
N LEU A 105 3.88 13.93 6.74
CA LEU A 105 3.28 12.72 7.32
C LEU A 105 1.82 12.53 6.86
N ARG A 106 1.02 13.60 6.87
CA ARG A 106 -0.38 13.55 6.39
C ARG A 106 -0.46 13.14 4.92
N GLN A 107 0.42 13.67 4.08
CA GLN A 107 0.51 13.29 2.66
C GLN A 107 0.94 11.82 2.47
N ALA A 108 1.89 11.34 3.28
CA ALA A 108 2.33 9.95 3.25
C ALA A 108 1.19 9.00 3.67
N GLN A 109 0.45 9.33 4.72
CA GLN A 109 -0.73 8.59 5.18
C GLN A 109 -1.82 8.53 4.08
N ALA A 110 -2.12 9.66 3.44
CA ALA A 110 -3.06 9.71 2.32
C ALA A 110 -2.61 8.81 1.16
N THR A 111 -1.32 8.83 0.84
CA THR A 111 -0.72 7.96 -0.18
C THR A 111 -0.88 6.48 0.18
N VAL A 112 -0.64 6.09 1.44
CA VAL A 112 -0.87 4.71 1.91
C VAL A 112 -2.32 4.29 1.71
N GLN A 113 -3.29 5.13 2.06
CA GLN A 113 -4.71 4.82 1.84
C GLN A 113 -5.04 4.68 0.35
N GLN A 114 -4.50 5.55 -0.49
CA GLN A 114 -4.64 5.43 -1.94
C GLN A 114 -4.07 4.10 -2.46
N ARG A 115 -2.86 3.72 -2.03
CA ARG A 115 -2.23 2.45 -2.44
C ARG A 115 -2.99 1.23 -1.94
N ARG A 116 -3.57 1.27 -0.74
CA ARG A 116 -4.47 0.21 -0.24
C ARG A 116 -5.70 0.05 -1.14
N ALA A 117 -6.34 1.16 -1.52
CA ALA A 117 -7.48 1.13 -2.42
C ALA A 117 -7.10 0.62 -3.83
N GLU A 118 -5.93 0.98 -4.33
CA GLU A 118 -5.39 0.46 -5.60
C GLU A 118 -5.13 -1.04 -5.55
N LEU A 119 -4.53 -1.54 -4.47
CA LEU A 119 -4.30 -2.96 -4.25
C LEU A 119 -5.63 -3.74 -4.20
N ALA A 120 -6.61 -3.25 -3.45
CA ALA A 120 -7.94 -3.87 -3.37
C ALA A 120 -8.61 -3.94 -4.75
N ARG A 121 -8.55 -2.86 -5.55
CA ARG A 121 -9.06 -2.85 -6.93
C ARG A 121 -8.30 -3.82 -7.84
N ALA A 122 -6.99 -3.95 -7.67
CA ALA A 122 -6.17 -4.87 -8.45
C ALA A 122 -6.52 -6.33 -8.14
N GLN A 123 -6.69 -6.66 -6.85
CA GLN A 123 -7.09 -8.00 -6.38
C GLN A 123 -8.49 -8.36 -6.88
N ALA A 124 -9.49 -7.49 -6.70
CA ALA A 124 -10.84 -7.75 -7.20
C ALA A 124 -10.88 -8.01 -8.72
N ARG A 125 -10.01 -7.34 -9.48
CA ARG A 125 -9.86 -7.58 -10.93
C ARG A 125 -9.12 -8.87 -11.27
N GLU A 126 -8.20 -9.33 -10.43
CA GLU A 126 -7.57 -10.64 -10.56
C GLU A 126 -8.59 -11.74 -10.27
N ASP A 127 -9.29 -11.65 -9.15
CA ASP A 127 -10.27 -12.63 -8.70
C ASP A 127 -11.41 -12.79 -9.72
N ALA A 128 -11.91 -11.68 -10.28
CA ALA A 128 -12.93 -11.73 -11.33
C ALA A 128 -12.46 -12.46 -12.60
N VAL A 129 -11.19 -12.29 -12.98
CA VAL A 129 -10.61 -13.00 -14.12
C VAL A 129 -10.46 -14.48 -13.79
N ASP A 130 -9.92 -14.81 -12.62
CA ASP A 130 -9.75 -16.21 -12.22
C ASP A 130 -11.09 -16.94 -12.14
N ALA A 131 -12.11 -16.33 -11.53
CA ALA A 131 -13.47 -16.87 -11.49
C ALA A 131 -14.04 -17.14 -12.90
N THR A 132 -13.87 -16.19 -13.82
CA THR A 132 -14.31 -16.35 -15.23
C THR A 132 -13.60 -17.54 -15.89
N LEU A 133 -12.31 -17.76 -15.61
CA LEU A 133 -11.56 -18.88 -16.15
C LEU A 133 -11.99 -20.22 -15.54
N GLN A 134 -12.29 -20.24 -14.24
CA GLN A 134 -12.81 -21.44 -13.57
C GLN A 134 -14.19 -21.84 -14.12
N ASP A 135 -15.10 -20.87 -14.29
CA ASP A 135 -16.43 -21.12 -14.84
C ASP A 135 -16.36 -21.63 -16.28
N ARG A 136 -15.44 -21.10 -17.08
CA ARG A 136 -15.21 -21.63 -18.43
C ARG A 136 -14.71 -23.07 -18.41
N ARG A 137 -13.77 -23.42 -17.52
CA ARG A 137 -13.28 -24.82 -17.40
C ARG A 137 -14.42 -25.76 -17.02
N ARG A 138 -15.30 -25.35 -16.09
CA ARG A 138 -16.50 -26.10 -15.70
C ARG A 138 -17.46 -26.28 -16.86
N HIS A 139 -17.71 -25.22 -17.65
CA HIS A 139 -18.56 -25.31 -18.83
C HIS A 139 -17.99 -26.28 -19.87
N LEU A 140 -16.70 -26.20 -20.17
CA LEU A 140 -16.05 -27.10 -21.12
C LEU A 140 -16.08 -28.56 -20.64
N ALA A 141 -15.90 -28.82 -19.35
CA ALA A 141 -16.03 -30.15 -18.77
C ALA A 141 -17.45 -30.70 -18.96
N ARG A 142 -18.48 -29.93 -18.59
CA ARG A 142 -19.89 -30.31 -18.78
C ARG A 142 -20.25 -30.57 -20.24
N SER A 143 -19.76 -29.74 -21.17
CA SER A 143 -20.00 -29.96 -22.60
C SER A 143 -19.36 -31.25 -23.10
N ARG A 144 -18.18 -31.62 -22.59
CA ARG A 144 -17.53 -32.90 -22.93
C ARG A 144 -18.25 -34.10 -22.34
N GLU A 145 -18.70 -34.00 -21.10
CA GLU A 145 -19.53 -35.03 -20.47
C GLU A 145 -20.82 -35.26 -21.27
N HIS A 146 -21.51 -34.18 -21.63
CA HIS A 146 -22.73 -34.27 -22.44
C HIS A 146 -22.48 -34.87 -23.83
N GLN A 147 -21.38 -34.48 -24.51
CA GLN A 147 -21.03 -35.08 -25.78
C GLN A 147 -20.74 -36.59 -25.65
N ALA A 148 -20.02 -36.98 -24.60
CA ALA A 148 -19.73 -38.39 -24.34
C ALA A 148 -21.01 -39.20 -24.04
N GLU A 149 -22.00 -38.61 -23.36
CA GLU A 149 -23.31 -39.23 -23.15
C GLU A 149 -24.04 -39.46 -24.48
N LEU A 150 -24.08 -38.44 -25.36
CA LEU A 150 -24.69 -38.55 -26.69
C LEU A 150 -23.99 -39.60 -27.55
N ASP A 151 -22.66 -39.59 -27.59
CA ASP A 151 -21.86 -40.56 -28.35
C ASP A 151 -22.10 -41.99 -27.84
N ALA A 152 -22.27 -42.17 -26.52
CA ALA A 152 -22.58 -43.46 -25.91
C ALA A 152 -24.01 -43.92 -26.22
N GLU A 153 -24.99 -43.02 -26.29
CA GLU A 153 -26.35 -43.34 -26.73
C GLU A 153 -26.38 -43.75 -28.21
N ASP A 154 -25.69 -43.03 -29.08
CA ASP A 154 -25.61 -43.34 -30.50
C ASP A 154 -24.95 -44.70 -30.74
N ALA A 155 -23.89 -45.02 -29.99
CA ALA A 155 -23.25 -46.34 -30.02
C ALA A 155 -24.20 -47.48 -29.60
N ARG A 156 -25.17 -47.22 -28.71
CA ARG A 156 -26.19 -48.20 -28.30
C ARG A 156 -27.33 -48.35 -29.31
N ARG A 157 -27.60 -47.31 -30.13
CA ARG A 157 -28.67 -47.31 -31.14
C ARG A 157 -28.25 -47.97 -32.46
N LEU A 158 -26.95 -48.08 -32.73
CA LEU A 158 -26.43 -48.82 -33.89
C LEU A 158 -26.65 -50.33 -33.69
N PRO A 159 -27.36 -51.03 -34.60
CA PRO A 159 -27.57 -52.47 -34.47
C PRO A 159 -26.24 -53.23 -34.65
N PRO A 160 -26.04 -54.36 -33.94
CA PRO A 160 -24.87 -55.21 -34.11
C PRO A 160 -24.91 -55.87 -35.49
N GLY A 161 -24.41 -55.18 -36.51
CA GLY A 161 -24.44 -55.68 -37.90
C GLY A 161 -24.27 -54.62 -39.00
N ALA A 162 -24.34 -53.31 -38.68
CA ALA A 162 -24.21 -52.26 -39.70
C ALA A 162 -22.76 -51.95 -40.14
N VAL A 163 -21.76 -52.72 -39.70
CA VAL A 163 -20.35 -52.59 -40.11
C VAL A 163 -20.01 -53.68 -41.14
N ALA A 164 -20.69 -53.68 -42.28
CA ALA A 164 -20.25 -54.39 -43.48
C ALA A 164 -21.07 -53.90 -44.68
N CYS A 165 -20.58 -52.86 -45.37
CA CYS A 165 -20.81 -52.57 -46.80
C CYS A 165 -20.24 -51.18 -47.13
N ARG A 166 -18.91 -51.07 -47.16
CA ARG A 166 -18.23 -50.08 -48.00
C ARG A 166 -16.96 -50.74 -48.55
N ALA A 167 -16.97 -50.85 -49.88
CA ALA A 167 -16.03 -51.52 -50.79
C ALA A 167 -16.22 -53.04 -50.91
#